data_AF-A0A2K0WMX7-F1
#
_entry.id   AF-A0A2K0WMX7-F1
#
_cell.length_a   1.000
_cell.length_b   1.000
_cell.length_c   1.000
_cell.angle_alpha   90.00
_cell.angle_beta   90.00
_cell.angle_gamma   90.00
#
_symmetry.space_group_name_H-M   'P 1'
#
loop_
_entity.id
_entity.type
_entity.pdbx_description
1 polymer ?
#
loop_
_entity_poly.entity_id
_entity_poly.type
_entity_poly.pdbx_seq_one_letter_code
_entity_poly.pdbx_strand_id
1 'polypeptide(L)'
;MARLSAQGVASAEVQQSPAQSLNTTSETPNDEAVPPFFNTTFSTHRVSPMHIGKSRLTSQRLQVIASRLRDTLVGDVVRGIQLSLEAADTSFGQVGTLKGVRIEWFRASTFLGEDAPDLDLDTPRGDQSDLTDDQKQGLWISIEHENAAYAAILLPGLSDSSQSRQIDDQSRFLHLPLLLMRMPQQLKTVVANWLAASFDCRVSRITMGTKTILGVWESWIENEGLNDRGIDFTITLAFNVSLQTSEDPTAIDKPQTQEETMPNPGLRSLDITISAQDLRRFVRAGEKSHIPVDASWQGDARERRRLAGGNTDDGWAWRTKGRSETSPFTEALGLYLHHHLALDLFHPGVHVTQISCAGFVLGQSRLKIIMPGEISQSLSRAAWSFVAQLGQRVQGEQLPQVFANQPGV
;
A
#
# COMPACT_ATOMS: atom_id res chain seq x y z
N MET A 1 25.35 53.70 -1.32
CA MET A 1 26.73 53.34 -1.67
C MET A 1 26.83 51.83 -1.72
N ALA A 2 26.96 51.28 -2.93
CA ALA A 2 27.15 49.87 -3.18
C ALA A 2 28.62 49.49 -2.93
N ARG A 3 28.83 48.30 -2.36
CA ARG A 3 30.08 47.54 -2.54
C ARG A 3 29.72 46.10 -2.86
N LEU A 4 29.94 45.76 -4.13
CA LEU A 4 30.03 44.40 -4.64
C LEU A 4 31.29 43.74 -4.06
N SER A 5 31.14 42.49 -3.64
CA SER A 5 32.22 41.50 -3.63
C SER A 5 31.74 40.30 -4.45
N ALA A 6 32.47 40.01 -5.51
CA ALA A 6 32.28 38.87 -6.40
C ALA A 6 33.24 37.74 -5.99
N GLN A 7 32.94 36.53 -6.52
CA GLN A 7 33.61 35.23 -6.34
C GLN A 7 33.18 34.53 -5.03
N GLY A 8 32.40 33.45 -5.04
CA GLY A 8 32.40 32.29 -5.94
C GLY A 8 32.89 31.10 -5.11
N VAL A 9 32.08 30.04 -5.02
CA VAL A 9 32.44 28.62 -4.81
C VAL A 9 31.21 27.85 -4.27
N ALA A 10 30.82 26.84 -5.06
CA ALA A 10 30.15 25.58 -4.73
C ALA A 10 28.78 25.60 -4.00
N SER A 11 27.72 25.52 -4.81
CA SER A 11 26.52 24.77 -4.46
C SER A 11 26.89 23.30 -4.30
N ALA A 12 26.90 22.79 -3.06
CA ALA A 12 26.94 21.36 -2.80
C ALA A 12 25.51 20.81 -2.84
N GLU A 13 25.01 20.58 -4.06
CA GLU A 13 23.95 19.59 -4.28
C GLU A 13 24.54 18.22 -3.92
N VAL A 14 24.10 17.64 -2.79
CA VAL A 14 24.33 16.22 -2.53
C VAL A 14 23.32 15.45 -3.38
N GLN A 15 23.67 15.36 -4.66
CA GLN A 15 23.03 14.52 -5.67
C GLN A 15 23.56 13.10 -5.44
N GLN A 16 22.96 12.36 -4.51
CA GLN A 16 23.20 10.92 -4.39
C GLN A 16 22.36 10.19 -5.44
N SER A 17 23.00 9.90 -6.57
CA SER A 17 22.57 8.94 -7.58
C SER A 17 22.20 7.59 -6.94
N PRO A 18 21.02 7.00 -7.24
CA PRO A 18 20.55 5.76 -6.60
C PRO A 18 21.03 4.48 -7.32
N ALA A 19 22.22 4.50 -7.93
CA ALA A 19 22.75 3.37 -8.68
C ALA A 19 23.99 2.80 -8.00
N GLN A 20 23.84 1.63 -7.36
CA GLN A 20 24.82 0.53 -7.18
C GLN A 20 24.47 -0.28 -5.93
N SER A 21 23.49 -1.18 -6.02
CA SER A 21 23.33 -2.28 -5.05
C SER A 21 22.47 -3.39 -5.66
N LEU A 22 22.90 -3.93 -6.80
CA LEU A 22 22.39 -5.18 -7.39
C LEU A 22 23.52 -5.77 -8.22
N ASN A 23 24.62 -6.10 -7.54
CA ASN A 23 25.67 -6.99 -8.06
C ASN A 23 26.31 -7.68 -6.85
N THR A 24 25.58 -8.65 -6.29
CA THR A 24 26.20 -9.73 -5.53
C THR A 24 26.47 -10.87 -6.50
N THR A 25 27.62 -10.83 -7.16
CA THR A 25 28.25 -12.03 -7.70
C THR A 25 28.81 -12.81 -6.53
N SER A 26 28.04 -13.78 -6.05
CA SER A 26 28.55 -14.99 -5.42
C SER A 26 28.04 -16.17 -6.25
N GLU A 27 28.92 -16.73 -7.07
CA GLU A 27 28.73 -18.07 -7.63
C GLU A 27 28.84 -19.07 -6.47
N THR A 28 27.72 -19.31 -5.79
CA THR A 28 27.51 -20.45 -4.90
C THR A 28 26.29 -21.22 -5.43
N PRO A 29 26.40 -22.52 -5.76
CA PRO A 29 25.34 -23.23 -6.48
C PRO A 29 24.13 -23.60 -5.60
N ASN A 30 23.89 -22.92 -4.48
CA ASN A 30 22.82 -23.28 -3.54
C ASN A 30 22.25 -22.10 -2.70
N ASP A 31 22.32 -20.86 -3.19
CA ASP A 31 21.62 -19.74 -2.54
C ASP A 31 20.12 -19.85 -2.83
N GLU A 32 19.35 -20.32 -1.84
CA GLU A 32 17.89 -20.26 -1.85
C GLU A 32 17.47 -18.79 -1.98
N ALA A 33 16.97 -18.42 -3.17
CA ALA A 33 16.67 -17.04 -3.48
C ALA A 33 15.54 -16.54 -2.57
N VAL A 34 15.79 -15.50 -1.78
CA VAL A 34 14.77 -14.87 -0.92
C VAL A 34 14.01 -13.82 -1.73
N PRO A 35 12.68 -13.72 -1.62
CA PRO A 35 11.92 -12.67 -2.30
C PRO A 35 12.47 -11.28 -1.94
N PRO A 36 12.65 -10.36 -2.90
CA PRO A 36 13.03 -9.00 -2.55
C PRO A 36 11.84 -8.38 -1.83
N PHE A 37 11.88 -8.25 -0.50
CA PHE A 37 10.75 -7.74 0.29
C PHE A 37 11.08 -6.40 0.93
N PHE A 38 12.25 -6.31 1.55
CA PHE A 38 12.72 -5.10 2.20
C PHE A 38 13.36 -4.11 1.24
N ASN A 39 13.33 -2.84 1.62
CA ASN A 39 13.92 -1.71 0.93
C ASN A 39 13.48 -1.56 -0.53
N THR A 40 12.37 -2.19 -0.90
CA THR A 40 11.83 -2.26 -2.24
C THR A 40 10.44 -1.65 -2.28
N THR A 41 10.17 -0.84 -3.31
CA THR A 41 8.85 -0.24 -3.52
C THR A 41 8.01 -1.14 -4.42
N PHE A 42 6.81 -1.49 -3.95
CA PHE A 42 5.82 -2.29 -4.65
C PHE A 42 4.60 -1.45 -4.99
N SER A 43 3.94 -1.80 -6.09
CA SER A 43 2.52 -1.44 -6.28
C SER A 43 1.61 -2.49 -5.67
N THR A 44 0.56 -2.05 -5.00
CA THR A 44 -0.38 -2.91 -4.26
C THR A 44 -1.62 -3.27 -5.08
N HIS A 45 -2.01 -4.54 -5.05
CA HIS A 45 -3.14 -5.10 -5.78
C HIS A 45 -3.91 -6.06 -4.88
N ARG A 46 -5.23 -6.12 -5.06
CA ARG A 46 -6.15 -7.05 -4.41
C ARG A 46 -6.34 -8.26 -5.32
N VAL A 47 -6.31 -9.43 -4.73
CA VAL A 47 -6.58 -10.70 -5.40
C VAL A 47 -7.78 -11.36 -4.73
N SER A 48 -8.78 -11.77 -5.51
CA SER A 48 -9.86 -12.61 -4.99
C SER A 48 -9.33 -14.02 -4.67
N PRO A 49 -10.07 -14.87 -3.93
CA PRO A 49 -9.66 -16.25 -3.71
C PRO A 49 -9.30 -16.94 -5.04
N MET A 50 -8.13 -17.58 -5.07
CA MET A 50 -7.59 -18.25 -6.24
C MET A 50 -8.09 -19.68 -6.31
N HIS A 51 -8.82 -20.04 -7.37
CA HIS A 51 -9.25 -21.41 -7.59
C HIS A 51 -8.06 -22.29 -7.98
N ILE A 52 -7.70 -23.21 -7.08
CA ILE A 52 -6.63 -24.21 -7.29
C ILE A 52 -7.17 -25.58 -7.68
N GLY A 53 -8.49 -25.79 -7.59
CA GLY A 53 -9.15 -27.05 -7.88
C GLY A 53 -8.91 -28.11 -6.80
N LYS A 54 -9.06 -29.40 -7.14
CA LYS A 54 -8.94 -30.51 -6.19
C LYS A 54 -7.49 -30.85 -5.79
N SER A 55 -6.52 -30.40 -6.58
CA SER A 55 -5.10 -30.66 -6.34
C SER A 55 -4.47 -29.46 -5.65
N ARG A 56 -3.57 -29.70 -4.70
CA ARG A 56 -2.78 -28.64 -4.07
C ARG A 56 -1.75 -28.06 -5.06
N LEU A 57 -1.19 -26.89 -4.76
CA LEU A 57 -0.07 -26.31 -5.50
C LEU A 57 1.26 -26.87 -4.97
N THR A 58 1.58 -28.10 -5.38
CA THR A 58 2.89 -28.71 -5.10
C THR A 58 3.99 -27.99 -5.88
N SER A 59 5.25 -28.12 -5.46
CA SER A 59 6.40 -27.50 -6.15
C SER A 59 6.50 -27.92 -7.63
N GLN A 60 6.19 -29.19 -7.95
CA GLN A 60 6.12 -29.67 -9.34
C GLN A 60 5.04 -28.96 -10.15
N ARG A 61 3.86 -28.76 -9.56
CA ARG A 61 2.76 -28.03 -10.22
C ARG A 61 3.12 -26.55 -10.40
N LEU A 62 3.77 -25.93 -9.42
CA LEU A 62 4.26 -24.57 -9.53
C LEU A 62 5.29 -24.42 -10.66
N GLN A 63 6.18 -25.40 -10.85
CA GLN A 63 7.14 -25.40 -11.96
C GLN A 63 6.44 -25.44 -13.33
N VAL A 64 5.39 -26.25 -13.48
CA VAL A 64 4.56 -26.30 -14.70
C VAL A 64 3.81 -24.98 -14.91
N ILE A 65 3.30 -24.39 -13.84
CA ILE A 65 2.62 -23.09 -13.90
C ILE A 65 3.64 -21.99 -14.29
N ALA A 66 4.85 -22.02 -13.75
CA ALA A 66 5.93 -21.09 -14.08
C ALA A 66 6.37 -21.21 -15.54
N SER A 67 6.44 -22.43 -16.09
CA SER A 67 6.74 -22.63 -17.51
C SER A 67 5.63 -22.06 -18.40
N ARG A 68 4.36 -22.22 -18.03
CA ARG A 68 3.23 -21.61 -18.77
C ARG A 68 3.26 -20.08 -18.74
N LEU A 69 3.63 -19.48 -17.61
CA LEU A 69 3.82 -18.03 -17.54
C LEU A 69 4.98 -17.61 -18.47
N ARG A 70 6.09 -18.33 -18.45
CA ARG A 70 7.22 -18.09 -19.38
C ARG A 70 6.77 -18.16 -20.84
N ASP A 71 6.03 -19.19 -21.22
CA ASP A 71 5.52 -19.35 -22.59
C ASP A 71 4.56 -18.22 -22.97
N THR A 72 3.77 -17.72 -22.03
CA THR A 72 2.90 -16.55 -22.23
C THR A 72 3.73 -15.29 -22.48
N LEU A 73 4.76 -15.05 -21.66
CA LEU A 73 5.65 -13.89 -21.82
C LEU A 73 6.44 -13.94 -23.14
N VAL A 74 6.95 -15.11 -23.52
CA VAL A 74 7.63 -15.31 -24.81
C VAL A 74 6.63 -15.15 -25.97
N GLY A 75 5.44 -15.73 -25.84
CA GLY A 75 4.39 -15.66 -26.84
C GLY A 75 3.89 -14.23 -27.10
N ASP A 76 3.78 -13.40 -26.06
CA ASP A 76 3.40 -12.00 -26.19
C ASP A 76 4.48 -11.17 -26.91
N VAL A 77 5.76 -11.45 -26.65
CA VAL A 77 6.88 -10.88 -27.43
C VAL A 77 6.78 -11.28 -28.90
N VAL A 78 6.48 -12.56 -29.19
CA VAL A 78 6.35 -13.09 -30.57
C VAL A 78 5.11 -12.54 -31.29
N ARG A 79 4.02 -12.24 -30.58
CA ARG A 79 2.78 -11.65 -31.14
C ARG A 79 2.89 -10.17 -31.48
N GLY A 80 4.06 -9.55 -31.30
CA GLY A 80 4.28 -8.14 -31.61
C GLY A 80 3.73 -7.20 -30.54
N ILE A 81 3.26 -7.72 -29.40
CA ILE A 81 3.14 -6.93 -28.18
C ILE A 81 4.57 -6.78 -27.68
N GLN A 82 5.32 -5.86 -28.30
CA GLN A 82 6.59 -5.41 -27.75
C GLN A 82 6.25 -4.88 -26.36
N LEU A 83 6.54 -5.71 -25.36
CA LEU A 83 6.60 -5.31 -23.98
C LEU A 83 7.72 -4.25 -23.96
N SER A 84 7.36 -2.98 -24.19
CA SER A 84 8.19 -1.83 -23.89
C SER A 84 8.27 -1.79 -22.37
N LEU A 85 9.08 -2.70 -21.84
CA LEU A 85 9.43 -2.84 -20.45
C LEU A 85 10.34 -1.66 -20.13
N GLU A 86 9.75 -0.49 -19.92
CA GLU A 86 10.40 0.59 -19.20
C GLU A 86 10.59 0.11 -17.77
N ALA A 87 11.77 -0.40 -17.42
CA ALA A 87 12.06 -0.70 -16.04
C ALA A 87 12.02 0.60 -15.24
N ALA A 88 11.74 0.49 -13.94
CA ALA A 88 11.82 1.65 -13.04
C ALA A 88 13.21 2.30 -13.05
N ASP A 89 14.25 1.54 -13.44
CA ASP A 89 15.66 1.92 -13.30
C ASP A 89 16.53 1.66 -14.56
N THR A 90 15.98 1.18 -15.70
CA THR A 90 16.76 0.95 -16.94
C THR A 90 16.14 1.63 -18.16
N SER A 91 16.99 2.32 -18.93
CA SER A 91 16.62 3.03 -20.15
C SER A 91 16.13 2.08 -21.25
N PHE A 92 15.24 2.61 -22.09
CA PHE A 92 14.58 1.94 -23.23
C PHE A 92 15.46 0.89 -23.93
N GLY A 93 14.93 -0.33 -24.08
CA GLY A 93 15.49 -1.37 -24.93
C GLY A 93 16.60 -2.24 -24.32
N GLN A 94 17.00 -2.01 -23.06
CA GLN A 94 18.10 -2.75 -22.43
C GLN A 94 17.70 -3.92 -21.53
N VAL A 95 16.41 -4.25 -21.38
CA VAL A 95 15.96 -5.33 -20.46
C VAL A 95 16.59 -6.69 -20.81
N GLY A 96 16.85 -6.92 -22.09
CA GLY A 96 17.46 -8.13 -22.63
C GLY A 96 16.54 -9.36 -22.57
N THR A 97 17.05 -10.51 -22.99
CA THR A 97 16.23 -11.73 -23.16
C THR A 97 15.71 -12.28 -21.83
N LEU A 98 14.57 -12.98 -21.86
CA LEU A 98 14.00 -13.63 -20.69
C LEU A 98 14.86 -14.86 -20.33
N LYS A 99 15.54 -14.82 -19.18
CA LYS A 99 16.36 -15.92 -18.66
C LYS A 99 15.50 -16.98 -17.97
N GLY A 100 14.54 -16.54 -17.15
CA GLY A 100 13.83 -17.46 -16.27
C GLY A 100 12.55 -16.90 -15.67
N VAL A 101 11.66 -17.82 -15.31
CA VAL A 101 10.48 -17.56 -14.50
C VAL A 101 10.40 -18.65 -13.45
N ARG A 102 10.27 -18.27 -12.18
CA ARG A 102 10.10 -19.17 -11.02
C ARG A 102 8.87 -18.77 -10.22
N ILE A 103 8.20 -19.78 -9.66
CA ILE A 103 7.07 -19.58 -8.74
C ILE A 103 7.29 -20.48 -7.53
N GLU A 104 7.40 -19.88 -6.35
CA GLU A 104 7.86 -20.56 -5.14
C GLU A 104 7.00 -20.16 -3.94
N TRP A 105 6.81 -21.09 -3.02
CA TRP A 105 6.24 -20.81 -1.70
C TRP A 105 7.31 -20.18 -0.81
N PHE A 106 6.92 -19.20 -0.02
CA PHE A 106 7.77 -18.65 1.04
C PHE A 106 6.99 -18.56 2.36
N ARG A 107 7.70 -18.51 3.48
CA ARG A 107 7.15 -18.32 4.82
C ARG A 107 7.58 -16.98 5.39
N ALA A 108 6.89 -16.52 6.43
CA ALA A 108 7.34 -15.37 7.21
C ALA A 108 8.80 -15.57 7.69
N SER A 109 9.14 -16.77 8.17
CA SER A 109 10.48 -17.14 8.63
C SER A 109 11.58 -16.93 7.58
N THR A 110 11.25 -17.05 6.28
CA THR A 110 12.19 -16.75 5.18
C THR A 110 12.72 -15.30 5.23
N PHE A 111 11.95 -14.38 5.82
CA PHE A 111 12.37 -12.98 6.01
C PHE A 111 12.85 -12.67 7.43
N LEU A 112 12.46 -13.49 8.41
CA LEU A 112 12.68 -13.24 9.84
C LEU A 112 13.92 -13.97 10.41
N GLY A 113 14.45 -14.98 9.71
CA GLY A 113 15.53 -15.86 10.17
C GLY A 113 15.00 -17.11 10.89
N GLU A 114 15.78 -18.19 10.90
CA GLU A 114 15.41 -19.51 11.46
C GLU A 114 15.26 -19.51 12.99
N ASP A 115 15.83 -18.54 13.70
CA ASP A 115 15.72 -18.39 15.17
C ASP A 115 14.43 -17.67 15.62
N ALA A 116 13.44 -17.49 14.73
CA ALA A 116 12.11 -17.09 15.17
C ALA A 116 11.46 -18.32 15.84
N PRO A 117 11.36 -18.39 17.19
CA PRO A 117 10.62 -19.46 17.83
C PRO A 117 9.21 -19.47 17.24
N ASP A 118 8.62 -20.67 17.14
CA ASP A 118 7.21 -20.87 16.78
C ASP A 118 6.40 -19.70 17.34
N LEU A 119 5.90 -18.87 16.43
CA LEU A 119 5.35 -17.55 16.72
C LEU A 119 4.06 -17.69 17.54
N ASP A 120 4.19 -17.95 18.84
CA ASP A 120 3.24 -17.52 19.88
C ASP A 120 3.41 -16.00 20.01
N LEU A 121 3.02 -15.29 18.95
CA LEU A 121 2.72 -13.88 19.05
C LEU A 121 1.49 -13.79 19.93
N ASP A 122 1.65 -13.34 21.18
CA ASP A 122 0.61 -12.65 21.95
C ASP A 122 0.21 -11.38 21.17
N THR A 123 -0.44 -11.60 20.03
CA THR A 123 -0.89 -10.61 19.06
C THR A 123 -2.22 -10.09 19.60
N PRO A 124 -2.46 -8.77 19.64
CA PRO A 124 -3.71 -8.26 20.18
C PRO A 124 -4.91 -8.80 19.37
N ARG A 125 -5.79 -9.51 20.10
CA ARG A 125 -7.17 -9.88 19.75
C ARG A 125 -7.40 -10.24 18.27
N GLY A 126 -6.70 -11.27 17.83
CA GLY A 126 -7.04 -12.05 16.64
C GLY A 126 -6.32 -13.39 16.78
N ASP A 127 -7.05 -14.41 17.22
CA ASP A 127 -6.51 -15.72 17.58
C ASP A 127 -5.94 -16.43 16.34
N GLN A 128 -4.65 -16.22 16.06
CA GLN A 128 -3.91 -16.83 14.95
C GLN A 128 -3.29 -18.18 15.32
N SER A 129 -3.42 -18.61 16.58
CA SER A 129 -2.95 -19.92 17.05
C SER A 129 -3.65 -21.08 16.30
N ASP A 130 -4.84 -20.82 15.73
CA ASP A 130 -5.67 -21.77 14.98
C ASP A 130 -5.40 -21.83 13.46
N LEU A 131 -4.50 -21.01 12.90
CA LEU A 131 -4.25 -21.01 11.45
C LEU A 131 -3.35 -22.18 11.02
N THR A 132 -3.82 -22.98 10.04
CA THR A 132 -3.07 -24.10 9.46
C THR A 132 -1.76 -23.64 8.80
N ASP A 133 -0.73 -24.49 8.75
CA ASP A 133 0.58 -24.17 8.17
C ASP A 133 0.52 -23.61 6.73
N ASP A 134 -0.47 -24.05 5.96
CA ASP A 134 -0.73 -23.60 4.59
C ASP A 134 -1.24 -22.15 4.53
N GLN A 135 -1.87 -21.64 5.61
CA GLN A 135 -2.37 -20.26 5.71
C GLN A 135 -1.28 -19.25 6.12
N LYS A 136 -0.09 -19.74 6.51
CA LYS A 136 1.07 -18.90 6.88
C LYS A 136 2.05 -18.69 5.72
N GLN A 137 1.75 -19.25 4.54
CA GLN A 137 2.63 -19.20 3.37
C GLN A 137 2.16 -18.17 2.35
N GLY A 138 3.12 -17.48 1.72
CA GLY A 138 2.88 -16.62 0.56
C GLY A 138 3.46 -17.25 -0.72
N LEU A 139 3.03 -16.73 -1.87
CA LEU A 139 3.51 -17.18 -3.18
C LEU A 139 4.35 -16.08 -3.82
N TRP A 140 5.56 -16.40 -4.28
CA TRP A 140 6.44 -15.47 -4.95
C TRP A 140 6.66 -15.88 -6.40
N ILE A 141 6.52 -14.93 -7.31
CA ILE A 141 6.82 -15.05 -8.73
C ILE A 141 8.06 -14.21 -9.03
N SER A 142 9.12 -14.85 -9.48
CA SER A 142 10.35 -14.21 -9.96
C SER A 142 10.41 -14.29 -11.47
N ILE A 143 10.64 -13.15 -12.14
CA ILE A 143 10.84 -13.05 -13.59
C ILE A 143 12.20 -12.40 -13.82
N GLU A 144 13.12 -13.17 -14.41
CA GLU A 144 14.51 -12.77 -14.62
C GLU A 144 14.78 -12.56 -16.10
N HIS A 145 15.23 -11.36 -16.43
CA HIS A 145 15.79 -10.99 -17.74
C HIS A 145 17.30 -10.84 -17.64
N GLU A 146 17.96 -10.64 -18.78
CA GLU A 146 19.41 -10.44 -18.82
C GLU A 146 19.87 -9.29 -17.93
N ASN A 147 19.18 -8.15 -17.99
CA ASN A 147 19.58 -6.92 -17.30
C ASN A 147 18.49 -6.39 -16.35
N ALA A 148 17.46 -7.19 -16.03
CA ALA A 148 16.41 -6.79 -15.11
C ALA A 148 15.84 -8.00 -14.35
N ALA A 149 15.40 -7.76 -13.12
CA ALA A 149 14.66 -8.74 -12.33
C ALA A 149 13.36 -8.11 -11.81
N TYR A 150 12.27 -8.87 -11.89
CA TYR A 150 10.95 -8.44 -11.50
C TYR A 150 10.34 -9.42 -10.51
N ALA A 151 9.53 -8.90 -9.59
CA ALA A 151 8.93 -9.70 -8.53
C ALA A 151 7.43 -9.44 -8.39
N ALA A 152 6.67 -10.51 -8.17
CA ALA A 152 5.28 -10.47 -7.73
C ALA A 152 5.14 -11.31 -6.45
N ILE A 153 4.67 -10.72 -5.35
CA ILE A 153 4.57 -11.38 -4.04
C ILE A 153 3.11 -11.39 -3.62
N LEU A 154 2.52 -12.58 -3.49
CA LEU A 154 1.19 -12.80 -2.97
C LEU A 154 1.28 -13.18 -1.50
N LEU A 155 0.55 -12.46 -0.65
CA LEU A 155 0.65 -12.56 0.80
C LEU A 155 -0.65 -13.06 1.41
N PRO A 156 -0.57 -13.85 2.49
CA PRO A 156 -1.75 -14.29 3.23
C PRO A 156 -2.41 -13.11 3.95
N GLY A 157 -3.73 -13.18 4.11
CA GLY A 157 -4.47 -12.29 5.00
C GLY A 157 -4.71 -12.97 6.34
N LEU A 158 -4.65 -12.22 7.43
CA LEU A 158 -5.08 -12.70 8.75
C LEU A 158 -6.58 -12.98 8.66
N SER A 159 -6.94 -14.26 8.58
CA SER A 159 -8.34 -14.67 8.47
C SER A 159 -8.93 -14.67 9.88
N ASP A 160 -10.08 -14.01 10.07
CA ASP A 160 -10.88 -14.23 11.28
C ASP A 160 -11.36 -15.68 11.26
N SER A 161 -10.94 -16.47 12.24
CA SER A 161 -11.35 -17.86 12.47
C SER A 161 -12.86 -18.04 12.74
N SER A 162 -13.67 -16.99 12.56
CA SER A 162 -15.10 -16.98 12.86
C SER A 162 -16.02 -17.49 11.74
N GLN A 163 -15.50 -17.84 10.56
CA GLN A 163 -16.29 -18.52 9.52
C GLN A 163 -15.94 -20.01 9.40
N SER A 164 -16.15 -20.73 10.50
CA SER A 164 -16.40 -22.17 10.48
C SER A 164 -17.74 -22.45 9.79
N ARG A 165 -17.75 -22.63 8.47
CA ARG A 165 -18.80 -23.36 7.74
C ARG A 165 -18.35 -23.66 6.31
N GLN A 166 -18.35 -24.97 6.00
CA GLN A 166 -18.08 -25.63 4.70
C GLN A 166 -16.62 -26.03 4.41
N ILE A 167 -16.21 -27.11 5.07
CA ILE A 167 -14.91 -27.78 4.98
C ILE A 167 -14.59 -28.32 3.55
N ASP A 168 -15.59 -28.51 2.68
CA ASP A 168 -15.39 -29.19 1.40
C ASP A 168 -15.02 -28.24 0.23
N ASP A 169 -15.57 -27.02 0.20
CA ASP A 169 -15.29 -26.03 -0.86
C ASP A 169 -14.06 -25.15 -0.58
N GLN A 170 -13.72 -24.88 0.69
CA GLN A 170 -12.54 -24.09 1.05
C GLN A 170 -11.21 -24.76 0.65
N SER A 171 -11.20 -26.09 0.48
CA SER A 171 -10.00 -26.83 0.04
C SER A 171 -9.57 -26.51 -1.41
N ARG A 172 -10.47 -25.91 -2.21
CA ARG A 172 -10.25 -25.61 -3.63
C ARG A 172 -9.82 -24.19 -3.90
N PHE A 173 -9.82 -23.34 -2.87
CA PHE A 173 -9.48 -21.93 -2.99
C PHE A 173 -8.29 -21.58 -2.10
N LEU A 174 -7.37 -20.80 -2.67
CA LEU A 174 -6.22 -20.25 -1.96
C LEU A 174 -6.45 -18.76 -1.70
N HIS A 175 -6.30 -18.34 -0.44
CA HIS A 175 -6.58 -16.98 0.00
C HIS A 175 -5.29 -16.18 0.19
N LEU A 176 -4.83 -15.51 -0.87
CA LEU A 176 -3.70 -14.58 -0.84
C LEU A 176 -4.14 -13.18 -1.30
N PRO A 177 -4.82 -12.42 -0.45
CA PRO A 177 -5.56 -11.22 -0.87
C PRO A 177 -4.70 -10.06 -1.35
N LEU A 178 -3.43 -9.98 -0.93
CA LEU A 178 -2.55 -8.86 -1.21
C LEU A 178 -1.44 -9.30 -2.18
N LEU A 179 -1.40 -8.66 -3.35
CA LEU A 179 -0.38 -8.83 -4.37
C LEU A 179 0.48 -7.57 -4.47
N LEU A 180 1.78 -7.74 -4.22
CA LEU A 180 2.79 -6.71 -4.36
C LEU A 180 3.56 -6.94 -5.66
N MET A 181 3.65 -5.93 -6.53
CA MET A 181 4.36 -6.05 -7.81
C MET A 181 5.46 -4.99 -7.96
N ARG A 182 6.69 -5.45 -8.22
CA ARG A 182 7.86 -4.64 -8.62
C ARG A 182 8.21 -4.99 -10.06
N MET A 183 7.56 -4.32 -11.01
CA MET A 183 7.76 -4.49 -12.46
C MET A 183 7.16 -3.31 -13.25
N PRO A 184 7.40 -3.18 -14.57
CA PRO A 184 6.80 -2.15 -15.43
C PRO A 184 5.28 -2.31 -15.57
N GLN A 185 4.56 -1.23 -15.89
CA GLN A 185 3.10 -1.23 -15.97
C GLN A 185 2.54 -2.24 -16.97
N GLN A 186 3.21 -2.44 -18.10
CA GLN A 186 2.82 -3.41 -19.11
C GLN A 186 2.92 -4.85 -18.56
N LEU A 187 4.04 -5.18 -17.89
CA LEU A 187 4.23 -6.49 -17.28
C LEU A 187 3.24 -6.76 -16.14
N LYS A 188 2.92 -5.74 -15.32
CA LYS A 188 1.86 -5.86 -14.29
C LYS A 188 0.54 -6.30 -14.90
N THR A 189 0.20 -5.72 -16.05
CA THR A 189 -1.07 -6.02 -16.74
C THR A 189 -1.07 -7.46 -17.24
N VAL A 190 0.03 -7.92 -17.86
CA VAL A 190 0.17 -9.31 -18.33
C VAL A 190 0.13 -10.30 -17.16
N VAL A 191 0.91 -10.07 -16.11
CA VAL A 191 0.95 -10.97 -14.94
C VAL A 191 -0.41 -11.00 -14.22
N ALA A 192 -1.07 -9.85 -14.05
CA ALA A 192 -2.39 -9.79 -13.44
C ALA A 192 -3.45 -10.55 -14.27
N ASN A 193 -3.46 -10.38 -15.60
CA ASN A 193 -4.38 -11.09 -16.49
C ASN A 193 -4.08 -12.59 -16.52
N TRP A 194 -2.82 -12.97 -16.55
CA TRP A 194 -2.40 -14.37 -16.54
C TRP A 194 -2.77 -15.04 -15.21
N LEU A 195 -2.59 -14.37 -14.06
CA LEU A 195 -3.05 -14.86 -12.76
C LEU A 195 -4.56 -15.07 -12.75
N ALA A 196 -5.31 -14.06 -13.21
CA ALA A 196 -6.76 -14.12 -13.29
C ALA A 196 -7.25 -15.30 -14.15
N ALA A 197 -6.62 -15.52 -15.31
CA ALA A 197 -6.97 -16.62 -16.20
C ALA A 197 -6.52 -18.00 -15.68
N SER A 198 -5.36 -18.08 -15.03
CA SER A 198 -4.77 -19.34 -14.57
C SER A 198 -5.45 -19.90 -13.32
N PHE A 199 -5.96 -19.02 -12.47
CA PHE A 199 -6.53 -19.36 -11.16
C PHE A 199 -7.99 -18.95 -10.99
N ASP A 200 -8.67 -18.53 -12.07
CA ASP A 200 -10.06 -18.05 -12.03
C ASP A 200 -10.29 -17.05 -10.88
N CYS A 201 -9.44 -16.03 -10.84
CA CYS A 201 -9.45 -15.01 -9.80
C CYS A 201 -9.52 -13.61 -10.40
N ARG A 202 -9.82 -12.61 -9.57
CA ARG A 202 -9.83 -11.20 -9.94
C ARG A 202 -8.63 -10.51 -9.32
N VAL A 203 -7.77 -9.94 -10.16
CA VAL A 203 -6.69 -9.05 -9.75
C VAL A 203 -7.09 -7.61 -10.04
N SER A 204 -7.01 -6.72 -9.05
CA SER A 204 -7.35 -5.30 -9.21
C SER A 204 -6.39 -4.42 -8.42
N ARG A 205 -6.05 -3.23 -8.91
CA ARG A 205 -5.23 -2.29 -8.14
C ARG A 205 -5.99 -1.79 -6.92
N ILE A 206 -5.29 -1.64 -5.80
CA ILE A 206 -5.87 -1.07 -4.58
C ILE A 206 -5.54 0.42 -4.53
N THR A 207 -6.54 1.22 -4.16
CA THR A 207 -6.38 2.60 -3.72
C THR A 207 -6.77 2.69 -2.25
N MET A 208 -5.77 2.62 -1.37
CA MET A 208 -5.94 2.81 0.07
C MET A 208 -6.30 4.27 0.34
N GLY A 209 -7.34 4.50 1.14
CA GLY A 209 -7.73 5.83 1.55
C GLY A 209 -7.25 6.16 2.95
N THR A 210 -7.73 7.30 3.45
CA THR A 210 -7.40 7.87 4.75
C THR A 210 -7.58 6.88 5.89
N LYS A 211 -8.72 6.16 5.94
CA LYS A 211 -8.99 5.21 7.02
C LYS A 211 -7.99 4.05 7.02
N THR A 212 -7.73 3.43 5.87
CA THR A 212 -6.78 2.30 5.81
C THR A 212 -5.38 2.76 6.17
N ILE A 213 -4.92 3.89 5.61
CA ILE A 213 -3.58 4.40 5.85
C ILE A 213 -3.37 4.73 7.33
N LEU A 214 -4.31 5.47 7.95
CA LEU A 214 -4.22 5.83 9.36
C LEU A 214 -4.48 4.64 10.28
N GLY A 215 -5.43 3.77 9.97
CA GLY A 215 -5.70 2.57 10.77
C GLY A 215 -4.49 1.65 10.85
N VAL A 216 -3.74 1.52 9.75
CA VAL A 216 -2.48 0.77 9.73
C VAL A 216 -1.41 1.45 10.59
N TRP A 217 -1.31 2.78 10.58
CA TRP A 217 -0.40 3.53 11.45
C TRP A 217 -0.74 3.40 12.93
N GLU A 218 -2.00 3.56 13.31
CA GLU A 218 -2.45 3.43 14.70
C GLU A 218 -2.20 2.00 15.20
N SER A 219 -2.52 0.98 14.40
CA SER A 219 -2.19 -0.41 14.75
C SER A 219 -0.69 -0.67 14.82
N TRP A 220 0.13 0.00 14.01
CA TRP A 220 1.58 -0.09 14.14
C TRP A 220 2.06 0.46 15.49
N ILE A 221 1.58 1.64 15.87
CA ILE A 221 1.89 2.25 17.17
C ILE A 221 1.47 1.33 18.32
N GLU A 222 0.28 0.74 18.25
CA GLU A 222 -0.26 -0.12 19.29
C GLU A 222 0.56 -1.42 19.46
N ASN A 223 0.98 -2.03 18.34
CA ASN A 223 1.68 -3.33 18.35
C ASN A 223 3.16 -3.19 18.68
N GLU A 224 3.85 -2.23 18.06
CA GLU A 224 5.32 -2.12 18.10
C GLU A 224 5.81 -1.02 19.02
N GLY A 225 4.93 -0.08 19.34
CA GLY A 225 5.29 1.14 20.03
C GLY A 225 6.05 2.12 19.14
N LEU A 226 6.46 3.22 19.77
CA LEU A 226 7.18 4.32 19.14
C LEU A 226 8.64 4.32 19.60
N ASN A 227 9.57 4.47 18.66
CA ASN A 227 10.99 4.66 18.95
C ASN A 227 11.35 6.15 18.92
N ASP A 228 11.83 6.70 20.05
CA ASP A 228 12.19 8.12 20.18
C ASP A 228 13.48 8.50 19.44
N ARG A 229 14.28 7.51 19.01
CA ARG A 229 15.57 7.72 18.32
C ARG A 229 15.53 7.34 16.84
N GLY A 230 14.33 7.16 16.29
CA GLY A 230 14.10 6.71 14.92
C GLY A 230 14.07 7.84 13.89
N ILE A 231 13.69 7.47 12.67
CA ILE A 231 13.38 8.38 11.58
C ILE A 231 12.09 9.15 11.90
N ASP A 232 12.06 10.43 11.54
CA ASP A 232 10.88 11.27 11.71
C ASP A 232 9.67 10.71 10.93
N PHE A 233 8.48 10.89 11.51
CA PHE A 233 7.24 10.52 10.85
C PHE A 233 6.84 11.63 9.87
N THR A 234 6.47 11.26 8.66
CA THR A 234 5.93 12.19 7.67
C THR A 234 4.55 11.74 7.23
N ILE A 235 3.60 12.67 7.20
CA ILE A 235 2.25 12.48 6.69
C ILE A 235 1.97 13.50 5.59
N THR A 236 1.49 13.02 4.45
CA THR A 236 1.08 13.84 3.32
C THR A 236 -0.44 13.94 3.29
N LEU A 237 -0.93 15.16 3.41
CA LEU A 237 -2.33 15.50 3.21
C LEU A 237 -2.54 16.00 1.79
N ALA A 238 -3.69 15.71 1.21
CA ALA A 238 -4.14 16.33 -0.03
C ALA A 238 -5.53 16.93 0.15
N PHE A 239 -5.80 17.96 -0.65
CA PHE A 239 -7.00 18.78 -0.55
C PHE A 239 -7.80 18.69 -1.83
N ASN A 240 -9.06 18.33 -1.69
CA ASN A 240 -10.04 18.33 -2.76
C ASN A 240 -11.07 19.46 -2.54
N VAL A 241 -10.55 20.64 -2.19
CA VAL A 241 -11.35 21.85 -1.98
C VAL A 241 -11.23 22.68 -3.25
N SER A 242 -12.28 22.66 -4.07
CA SER A 242 -12.41 23.68 -5.12
C SER A 242 -12.62 25.01 -4.42
N LEU A 243 -11.63 25.91 -4.50
CA LEU A 243 -11.84 27.31 -4.17
C LEU A 243 -12.90 27.82 -5.15
N GLN A 244 -14.14 27.97 -4.68
CA GLN A 244 -15.16 28.63 -5.47
C GLN A 244 -14.63 30.03 -5.78
N THR A 245 -14.41 30.33 -7.06
CA THR A 245 -14.38 31.70 -7.53
C THR A 245 -15.70 32.29 -7.08
N SER A 246 -15.65 33.28 -6.22
CA SER A 246 -16.83 34.04 -5.80
C SER A 246 -17.64 34.41 -7.04
N GLU A 247 -18.77 33.73 -7.25
CA GLU A 247 -19.81 34.25 -8.12
C GLU A 247 -20.33 35.49 -7.43
N ASP A 248 -19.74 36.65 -7.74
CA ASP A 248 -20.33 37.94 -7.42
C ASP A 248 -21.72 37.97 -8.08
N PRO A 249 -22.82 38.02 -7.30
CA PRO A 249 -24.18 38.05 -7.88
C PRO A 249 -24.52 39.37 -8.59
N THR A 250 -23.52 40.25 -8.79
CA THR A 250 -23.69 41.62 -9.27
C THR A 250 -23.06 41.90 -10.64
N ALA A 251 -22.48 40.90 -11.31
CA ALA A 251 -21.97 41.05 -12.68
C ALA A 251 -23.11 40.97 -13.72
N ILE A 252 -23.91 42.04 -13.78
CA ILE A 252 -24.80 42.30 -14.93
C ILE A 252 -23.92 42.70 -16.12
N ASP A 253 -24.08 41.99 -17.24
CA ASP A 253 -23.63 42.30 -18.60
C ASP A 253 -22.14 42.66 -18.79
N LYS A 254 -21.31 41.63 -19.02
CA LYS A 254 -20.21 41.75 -19.98
C LYS A 254 -20.23 40.57 -20.96
N PRO A 255 -20.16 40.83 -22.28
CA PRO A 255 -20.15 39.78 -23.29
C PRO A 255 -18.92 38.89 -23.10
N GLN A 256 -19.17 37.59 -23.05
CA GLN A 256 -18.18 36.53 -22.81
C GLN A 256 -17.17 36.47 -23.96
N THR A 257 -15.96 36.97 -23.72
CA THR A 257 -14.78 36.50 -24.44
C THR A 257 -14.36 35.19 -23.78
N GLN A 258 -14.22 34.12 -24.57
CA GLN A 258 -13.66 32.82 -24.14
C GLN A 258 -12.19 32.99 -23.75
N GLU A 259 -11.93 33.53 -22.55
CA GLU A 259 -10.66 33.29 -21.87
C GLU A 259 -10.89 32.11 -20.92
N GLU A 260 -10.27 30.99 -21.24
CA GLU A 260 -10.15 29.82 -20.36
C GLU A 260 -9.75 30.30 -18.97
N THR A 261 -10.70 30.32 -18.04
CA THR A 261 -10.45 30.72 -16.66
C THR A 261 -9.59 29.62 -16.05
N MET A 262 -8.28 29.78 -16.11
CA MET A 262 -7.32 28.87 -15.49
C MET A 262 -7.72 28.74 -14.01
N PRO A 263 -8.07 27.53 -13.53
CA PRO A 263 -8.48 27.37 -12.14
C PRO A 263 -7.34 27.83 -11.24
N ASN A 264 -7.61 28.83 -10.40
CA ASN A 264 -6.61 29.37 -9.46
C ASN A 264 -5.98 28.20 -8.70
N PRO A 265 -4.64 28.05 -8.72
CA PRO A 265 -3.97 26.92 -8.09
C PRO A 265 -4.10 27.05 -6.58
N GLY A 266 -5.13 26.40 -6.02
CA GLY A 266 -5.25 26.19 -4.58
C GLY A 266 -4.16 25.25 -4.04
N LEU A 267 -4.05 25.17 -2.72
CA LEU A 267 -3.19 24.20 -2.03
C LEU A 267 -3.63 22.78 -2.43
N ARG A 268 -2.76 22.03 -3.11
CA ARG A 268 -3.04 20.64 -3.54
C ARG A 268 -2.64 19.61 -2.49
N SER A 269 -1.51 19.83 -1.84
CA SER A 269 -0.96 18.92 -0.84
C SER A 269 -0.18 19.66 0.25
N LEU A 270 -0.08 19.06 1.43
CA LEU A 270 0.69 19.52 2.58
C LEU A 270 1.43 18.34 3.18
N ASP A 271 2.75 18.46 3.29
CA ASP A 271 3.58 17.49 4.00
C ASP A 271 3.85 17.98 5.41
N ILE A 272 3.56 17.13 6.40
CA ILE A 272 3.81 17.39 7.81
C ILE A 272 4.82 16.38 8.31
N THR A 273 5.94 16.87 8.85
CA THR A 273 6.97 16.04 9.47
C THR A 273 6.96 16.27 10.98
N ILE A 274 6.90 15.17 11.74
CA ILE A 274 6.88 15.14 13.20
C ILE A 274 8.11 14.38 13.66
N SER A 275 8.89 15.00 14.54
CA SER A 275 10.10 14.36 15.07
C SER A 275 9.76 13.08 15.83
N ALA A 276 10.60 12.06 15.68
CA ALA A 276 10.44 10.78 16.39
C ALA A 276 10.27 10.95 17.92
N GLN A 277 10.92 11.97 18.51
CA GLN A 277 10.86 12.27 19.94
C GLN A 277 9.50 12.82 20.40
N ASP A 278 8.73 13.44 19.50
CA ASP A 278 7.45 14.06 19.83
C ASP A 278 6.26 13.12 19.58
N LEU A 279 6.42 12.03 18.81
CA LEU A 279 5.34 11.10 18.50
C LEU A 279 4.64 10.54 19.74
N ARG A 280 5.40 10.20 20.78
CA ARG A 280 4.83 9.70 22.05
C ARG A 280 3.98 10.77 22.75
N ARG A 281 4.29 12.05 22.58
CA ARG A 281 3.52 13.15 23.16
C ARG A 281 2.18 13.30 22.44
N PHE A 282 2.16 13.13 21.12
CA PHE A 282 0.91 13.11 20.33
C PHE A 282 -0.01 11.97 20.80
N VAL A 283 0.49 10.73 20.87
CA VAL A 283 -0.32 9.58 21.32
C VAL A 283 -0.93 9.84 22.71
N ARG A 284 -0.11 10.24 23.69
CA ARG A 284 -0.58 10.56 25.06
C ARG A 284 -1.60 11.70 25.13
N ALA A 285 -1.48 12.69 24.25
CA ALA A 285 -2.44 13.80 24.19
C ALA A 285 -3.79 13.36 23.61
N GLY A 286 -3.75 12.47 22.62
CA GLY A 286 -4.95 11.94 21.96
C GLY A 286 -5.69 10.88 22.76
N GLU A 287 -5.00 10.09 23.61
CA GLU A 287 -5.66 9.19 24.57
C GLU A 287 -6.64 9.94 25.51
N LYS A 288 -6.40 11.23 25.75
CA LYS A 288 -7.19 12.07 26.64
C LYS A 288 -8.26 12.87 25.91
N SER A 289 -8.26 12.87 24.58
CA SER A 289 -9.02 13.82 23.77
C SER A 289 -9.74 13.11 22.64
N HIS A 290 -10.99 13.49 22.41
CA HIS A 290 -11.76 12.97 21.29
C HIS A 290 -12.46 14.13 20.61
N ILE A 291 -12.09 14.44 19.36
CA ILE A 291 -12.79 15.47 18.58
C ILE A 291 -13.98 14.82 17.87
N PRO A 292 -15.22 15.22 18.16
CA PRO A 292 -16.37 14.84 17.34
C PRO A 292 -16.16 15.34 15.91
N VAL A 293 -16.34 14.47 14.91
CA VAL A 293 -16.34 14.90 13.52
C VAL A 293 -17.58 15.75 13.25
N ASP A 294 -17.39 16.96 12.74
CA ASP A 294 -18.49 17.82 12.32
C ASP A 294 -19.19 17.20 11.12
N ALA A 295 -20.33 16.56 11.35
CA ALA A 295 -21.05 15.79 10.35
C ALA A 295 -21.86 16.65 9.37
N SER A 296 -21.41 17.87 9.03
CA SER A 296 -22.20 18.81 8.22
C SER A 296 -22.54 18.28 6.81
N TRP A 297 -21.75 17.35 6.29
CA TRP A 297 -21.99 16.61 5.04
C TRP A 297 -22.84 15.33 5.20
N GLN A 298 -23.23 14.97 6.43
CA GLN A 298 -23.95 13.73 6.75
C GLN A 298 -25.43 13.87 6.33
N GLY A 299 -25.67 13.65 5.03
CA GLY A 299 -27.00 13.72 4.44
C GLY A 299 -26.99 13.91 2.93
N ASP A 300 -25.91 14.48 2.39
CA ASP A 300 -25.73 14.67 0.94
C ASP A 300 -24.62 13.76 0.40
N ALA A 301 -25.04 12.63 -0.18
CA ALA A 301 -24.14 11.66 -0.78
C ALA A 301 -23.37 12.24 -2.00
N ARG A 302 -23.94 13.25 -2.69
CA ARG A 302 -23.30 13.92 -3.81
C ARG A 302 -22.19 14.83 -3.32
N GLU A 303 -22.46 15.61 -2.28
CA GLU A 303 -21.47 16.48 -1.67
C GLU A 303 -20.33 15.69 -1.03
N ARG A 304 -20.66 14.59 -0.33
CA ARG A 304 -19.64 13.66 0.17
C ARG A 304 -18.75 13.14 -0.95
N ARG A 305 -19.32 12.70 -2.08
CA ARG A 305 -18.54 12.22 -3.23
C ARG A 305 -17.71 13.34 -3.89
N ARG A 306 -18.21 14.57 -3.88
CA ARG A 306 -17.49 15.74 -4.41
C ARG A 306 -16.24 16.03 -3.57
N LEU A 307 -16.37 16.04 -2.24
CA LEU A 307 -15.30 16.41 -1.32
C LEU A 307 -14.35 15.23 -1.04
N ALA A 308 -14.88 14.09 -0.61
CA ALA A 308 -14.08 12.92 -0.22
C ALA A 308 -13.73 12.00 -1.40
N GLY A 309 -14.17 12.31 -2.62
CA GLY A 309 -13.92 11.49 -3.79
C GLY A 309 -14.77 10.22 -3.89
N GLY A 310 -14.39 9.34 -4.82
CA GLY A 310 -15.12 8.12 -5.14
C GLY A 310 -14.87 6.97 -4.16
N ASN A 311 -13.73 6.98 -3.47
CA ASN A 311 -13.35 5.94 -2.51
C ASN A 311 -14.16 6.12 -1.21
N THR A 312 -14.68 5.04 -0.64
CA THR A 312 -15.35 5.08 0.67
C THR A 312 -14.37 5.39 1.81
N ASP A 313 -13.09 5.10 1.56
CA ASP A 313 -12.00 5.14 2.53
C ASP A 313 -11.30 6.52 2.66
N ASP A 314 -11.48 7.41 1.68
CA ASP A 314 -10.75 8.70 1.59
C ASP A 314 -11.28 9.76 2.55
N GLY A 315 -12.59 9.77 2.82
CA GLY A 315 -13.22 10.74 3.74
C GLY A 315 -13.19 10.30 5.20
N TRP A 316 -13.72 11.13 6.10
CA TRP A 316 -13.75 10.88 7.55
C TRP A 316 -15.07 10.29 8.08
N ALA A 317 -15.98 9.92 7.18
CA ALA A 317 -17.33 9.45 7.55
C ALA A 317 -17.32 8.19 8.43
N TRP A 318 -16.29 7.35 8.31
CA TRP A 318 -16.11 6.14 9.11
C TRP A 318 -15.97 6.42 10.61
N ARG A 319 -15.44 7.59 11.01
CA ARG A 319 -15.31 8.00 12.42
C ARG A 319 -16.66 8.20 13.11
N THR A 320 -17.72 8.50 12.36
CA THR A 320 -19.06 8.72 12.94
C THR A 320 -19.76 7.43 13.37
N LYS A 321 -19.32 6.26 12.89
CA LYS A 321 -20.08 5.00 12.96
C LYS A 321 -19.75 4.09 14.16
N GLY A 322 -18.88 4.47 15.08
CA GLY A 322 -18.72 3.73 16.34
C GLY A 322 -17.46 4.07 17.12
N ARG A 323 -17.59 4.11 18.46
CA ARG A 323 -16.53 4.35 19.46
C ARG A 323 -15.44 3.26 19.55
N SER A 324 -15.37 2.31 18.61
CA SER A 324 -14.58 1.08 18.80
C SER A 324 -13.14 1.15 18.27
N GLU A 325 -12.82 2.10 17.39
CA GLU A 325 -11.47 2.28 16.85
C GLU A 325 -10.87 3.55 17.47
N THR A 326 -10.08 3.40 18.53
CA THR A 326 -9.34 4.53 19.12
C THR A 326 -8.17 4.88 18.22
N SER A 327 -8.10 6.13 17.74
CA SER A 327 -7.00 6.63 16.90
C SER A 327 -6.27 7.78 17.61
N PRO A 328 -5.57 7.51 18.74
CA PRO A 328 -5.03 8.55 19.60
C PRO A 328 -4.05 9.48 18.87
N PHE A 329 -3.17 8.95 18.01
CA PHE A 329 -2.25 9.81 17.27
C PHE A 329 -3.02 10.78 16.35
N THR A 330 -4.02 10.25 15.63
CA THR A 330 -4.84 11.00 14.68
C THR A 330 -5.67 12.09 15.36
N GLU A 331 -6.27 11.81 16.54
CA GLU A 331 -6.99 12.81 17.34
C GLU A 331 -6.08 13.97 17.75
N ALA A 332 -4.90 13.65 18.27
CA ALA A 332 -3.93 14.65 18.70
C ALA A 332 -3.42 15.50 17.54
N LEU A 333 -3.16 14.88 16.39
CA LEU A 333 -2.76 15.59 15.19
C LEU A 333 -3.88 16.54 14.72
N GLY A 334 -5.13 16.10 14.71
CA GLY A 334 -6.28 16.93 14.38
C GLY A 334 -6.39 18.17 15.29
N LEU A 335 -6.27 17.97 16.61
CA LEU A 335 -6.27 19.07 17.59
C LEU A 335 -5.11 20.04 17.36
N TYR A 336 -3.92 19.51 17.12
CA TYR A 336 -2.71 20.31 16.92
C TYR A 336 -2.84 21.20 15.68
N LEU A 337 -3.27 20.62 14.55
CA LEU A 337 -3.48 21.35 13.30
C LEU A 337 -4.60 22.38 13.42
N HIS A 338 -5.69 22.04 14.09
CA HIS A 338 -6.78 22.98 14.34
C HIS A 338 -6.32 24.16 15.20
N HIS A 339 -5.61 23.90 16.30
CA HIS A 339 -5.18 24.94 17.23
C HIS A 339 -4.08 25.84 16.67
N HIS A 340 -3.09 25.27 15.96
CA HIS A 340 -1.90 26.00 15.53
C HIS A 340 -1.96 26.52 14.09
N LEU A 341 -2.71 25.85 13.20
CA LEU A 341 -2.80 26.20 11.77
C LEU A 341 -4.21 26.59 11.33
N ALA A 342 -5.19 26.57 12.23
CA ALA A 342 -6.62 26.71 11.89
C ALA A 342 -7.06 25.73 10.78
N LEU A 343 -6.40 24.57 10.71
CA LEU A 343 -6.66 23.55 9.71
C LEU A 343 -7.52 22.44 10.32
N ASP A 344 -8.72 22.24 9.78
CA ASP A 344 -9.55 21.09 10.14
C ASP A 344 -9.10 19.84 9.38
N LEU A 345 -8.35 18.97 10.06
CA LEU A 345 -7.92 17.68 9.53
C LEU A 345 -9.12 16.79 9.14
N PHE A 346 -10.24 16.92 9.84
CA PHE A 346 -11.40 16.02 9.70
C PHE A 346 -12.43 16.51 8.69
N HIS A 347 -12.13 17.60 8.00
CA HIS A 347 -12.91 18.08 6.87
C HIS A 347 -12.88 17.03 5.72
N PRO A 348 -13.99 16.73 5.04
CA PRO A 348 -14.11 15.65 4.05
C PRO A 348 -13.29 15.90 2.79
N GLY A 349 -12.93 17.17 2.54
CA GLY A 349 -12.01 17.55 1.46
C GLY A 349 -10.53 17.30 1.79
N VAL A 350 -10.20 16.96 3.04
CA VAL A 350 -8.84 16.63 3.48
C VAL A 350 -8.71 15.11 3.54
N HIS A 351 -7.72 14.57 2.85
CA HIS A 351 -7.44 13.14 2.86
C HIS A 351 -5.95 12.87 3.01
N VAL A 352 -5.61 11.74 3.64
CA VAL A 352 -4.24 11.30 3.81
C VAL A 352 -3.86 10.46 2.58
N THR A 353 -2.82 10.86 1.87
CA THR A 353 -2.36 10.17 0.65
C THR A 353 -1.14 9.30 0.89
N GLN A 354 -0.33 9.64 1.89
CA GLN A 354 0.88 8.92 2.21
C GLN A 354 1.28 9.12 3.67
N ILE A 355 1.87 8.07 4.25
CA ILE A 355 2.64 8.12 5.50
C ILE A 355 4.01 7.48 5.30
N SER A 356 4.99 7.97 6.04
CA SER A 356 6.34 7.45 6.09
C SER A 356 6.80 7.41 7.53
N CYS A 357 7.30 6.27 7.98
CA CYS A 357 7.89 6.08 9.30
C CYS A 357 9.17 5.24 9.18
N ALA A 358 9.81 4.92 10.30
CA ALA A 358 11.03 4.13 10.32
C ALA A 358 10.87 2.71 9.76
N GLY A 359 9.66 2.13 9.81
CA GLY A 359 9.40 0.76 9.37
C GLY A 359 8.88 0.63 7.94
N PHE A 360 8.16 1.64 7.43
CA PHE A 360 7.55 1.57 6.10
C PHE A 360 7.19 2.94 5.53
N VAL A 361 6.98 2.97 4.21
CA VAL A 361 6.32 4.04 3.48
C VAL A 361 5.07 3.46 2.84
N LEU A 362 3.92 4.01 3.17
CA LEU A 362 2.62 3.59 2.67
C LEU A 362 1.93 4.76 1.98
N GLY A 363 1.71 4.66 0.68
CA GLY A 363 0.88 5.58 -0.09
C GLY A 363 -0.32 4.87 -0.69
N GLN A 364 -1.25 5.60 -1.29
CA GLN A 364 -2.53 5.05 -1.78
C GLN A 364 -2.43 3.76 -2.63
N SER A 365 -1.38 3.58 -3.43
CA SER A 365 -1.20 2.38 -4.27
C SER A 365 0.22 1.81 -4.23
N ARG A 366 1.02 2.25 -3.26
CA ARG A 366 2.44 1.93 -3.16
C ARG A 366 2.81 1.59 -1.73
N LEU A 367 3.65 0.57 -1.59
CA LEU A 367 4.19 0.12 -0.31
C LEU A 367 5.69 -0.07 -0.44
N LYS A 368 6.45 0.48 0.50
CA LYS A 368 7.87 0.15 0.71
C LYS A 368 8.05 -0.22 2.17
N ILE A 369 8.60 -1.40 2.43
CA ILE A 369 8.95 -1.83 3.77
C ILE A 369 10.44 -1.52 3.95
N ILE A 370 10.78 -0.83 5.03
CA ILE A 370 12.15 -0.40 5.30
C ILE A 370 12.77 -1.37 6.29
N MET A 371 13.97 -1.85 5.98
CA MET A 371 14.81 -2.59 6.92
C MET A 371 16.04 -1.74 7.24
N PRO A 372 16.14 -1.17 8.46
CA PRO A 372 17.34 -0.54 8.97
C PRO A 372 18.49 -1.55 9.08
N GLY A 373 19.72 -1.06 8.93
CA GLY A 373 20.95 -1.84 8.73
C GLY A 373 21.42 -2.76 9.87
N GLU A 374 20.62 -2.97 10.90
CA GLU A 374 20.80 -4.06 11.86
C GLU A 374 19.43 -4.73 12.01
N ILE A 375 19.36 -6.02 11.72
CA ILE A 375 18.14 -6.83 11.73
C ILE A 375 17.61 -6.88 13.18
N SER A 376 16.87 -5.85 13.58
CA SER A 376 16.06 -5.94 14.78
C SER A 376 14.92 -6.90 14.46
N GLN A 377 15.00 -8.13 14.97
CA GLN A 377 13.98 -9.17 14.74
C GLN A 377 12.57 -8.71 15.09
N SER A 378 12.42 -7.71 15.98
CA SER A 378 11.13 -7.07 16.26
C SER A 378 10.59 -6.29 15.07
N LEU A 379 11.42 -5.52 14.35
CA LEU A 379 10.98 -4.72 13.21
C LEU A 379 10.62 -5.58 11.99
N SER A 380 11.33 -6.69 11.77
CA SER A 380 10.99 -7.61 10.68
C SER A 380 9.65 -8.30 10.96
N ARG A 381 9.41 -8.70 12.22
CA ARG A 381 8.13 -9.24 12.70
C ARG A 381 7.00 -8.21 12.60
N ALA A 382 7.28 -6.97 12.99
CA ALA A 382 6.39 -5.83 12.83
C ALA A 382 5.95 -5.64 11.39
N ALA A 383 6.92 -5.65 10.46
CA ALA A 383 6.67 -5.51 9.04
C ALA A 383 5.80 -6.64 8.50
N TRP A 384 6.01 -7.88 8.95
CA TRP A 384 5.15 -9.00 8.58
C TRP A 384 3.73 -8.84 9.11
N SER A 385 3.56 -8.51 10.39
CA SER A 385 2.26 -8.25 11.00
C SER A 385 1.52 -7.12 10.28
N PHE A 386 2.22 -6.02 9.98
CA PHE A 386 1.73 -4.92 9.17
C PHE A 386 1.19 -5.37 7.82
N VAL A 387 1.95 -6.19 7.08
CA VAL A 387 1.54 -6.65 5.74
C VAL A 387 0.32 -7.58 5.83
N ALA A 388 0.28 -8.45 6.83
CA ALA A 388 -0.83 -9.37 7.03
C ALA A 388 -2.12 -8.62 7.44
N GLN A 389 -2.02 -7.62 8.32
CA GLN A 389 -3.12 -6.71 8.67
C GLN A 389 -3.59 -5.87 7.48
N LEU A 390 -2.65 -5.39 6.64
CA LEU A 390 -3.00 -4.71 5.40
C LEU A 390 -3.78 -5.64 4.47
N GLY A 391 -3.36 -6.91 4.35
CA GLY A 391 -4.08 -7.94 3.61
C GLY A 391 -5.52 -8.12 4.08
N GLN A 392 -5.75 -8.16 5.40
CA GLN A 392 -7.08 -8.26 6.00
C GLN A 392 -7.94 -7.02 5.71
N ARG A 393 -7.40 -5.81 5.90
CA ARG A 393 -8.13 -4.55 5.63
C ARG A 393 -8.53 -4.44 4.16
N VAL A 394 -7.68 -4.93 3.26
CA VAL A 394 -7.96 -4.98 1.81
C VAL A 394 -9.00 -6.04 1.45
N GLN A 395 -9.15 -7.11 2.23
CA GLN A 395 -10.25 -8.07 2.06
C GLN A 395 -11.62 -7.45 2.42
N GLY A 396 -11.65 -6.54 3.40
CA GLY A 396 -12.85 -5.96 4.00
C GLY A 396 -13.27 -4.59 3.46
N GLU A 397 -13.95 -4.58 2.31
CA GLU A 397 -15.31 -4.02 2.21
C GLU A 397 -16.05 -4.93 1.23
N GLN A 398 -17.25 -5.37 1.60
CA GLN A 398 -18.18 -6.02 0.68
C GLN A 398 -18.25 -5.17 -0.59
N LEU A 399 -18.21 -5.82 -1.76
CA LEU A 399 -18.65 -5.18 -2.99
C LEU A 399 -19.97 -4.46 -2.66
N PRO A 400 -20.14 -3.16 -2.97
CA PRO A 400 -21.42 -2.51 -2.73
C PRO A 400 -22.49 -3.40 -3.37
N GLN A 401 -23.43 -3.88 -2.57
CA GLN A 401 -24.56 -4.64 -3.10
C GLN A 401 -25.33 -3.69 -4.01
N VAL A 402 -25.01 -3.71 -5.31
CA VAL A 402 -25.66 -2.85 -6.32
C VAL A 402 -27.13 -3.24 -6.49
N PHE A 403 -27.55 -4.39 -5.97
CA PHE A 403 -28.94 -4.80 -5.90
C PHE A 403 -29.28 -5.24 -4.47
N ALA A 404 -29.82 -4.31 -3.67
CA ALA A 404 -30.72 -4.71 -2.62
C ALA A 404 -31.94 -5.33 -3.32
N ASN A 405 -32.01 -6.66 -3.36
CA ASN A 405 -33.27 -7.33 -3.69
C ASN A 405 -34.26 -6.87 -2.62
N GLN A 406 -35.17 -5.98 -3.02
CA GLN A 406 -36.39 -5.76 -2.26
C GLN A 406 -37.06 -7.13 -2.12
N PRO A 407 -37.29 -7.65 -0.90
CA PRO A 407 -38.19 -8.78 -0.75
C PRO A 407 -39.58 -8.26 -1.14
N GLY A 408 -40.05 -8.71 -2.30
CA GLY A 408 -41.42 -8.51 -2.74
C GLY A 408 -42.35 -9.46 -1.99
N VAL A 409 -43.50 -8.87 -1.63
CA VAL A 409 -44.76 -9.44 -1.10
C VAL A 409 -44.80 -9.68 0.41
#